data_AF-A0A3D9H0A1-F1
#
_entry.id   AF-A0A3D9H0A1-F1
#
_cell.length_a   1.000
_cell.length_b   1.000
_cell.length_c   1.000
_cell.angle_alpha   90.00
_cell.angle_beta   90.00
_cell.angle_gamma   90.00
#
_symmetry.space_group_name_H-M   'P 1'
#
loop_
_entity.id
_entity.type
_entity.pdbx_description
1 polymer ?
#
loop_
_entity_poly.entity_id
_entity_poly.type
_entity_poly.pdbx_seq_one_letter_code
_entity_poly.pdbx_strand_id
1 'polypeptide(L)'
;MWYKIIEIKDWFGEVTERYRLIKDFNRAAKYAFIQGESPTLLEAKITKGDSLYKHAFSKWMASGFRIRALTGRPLEKSELIEIGRVILDNEELTRKLITLGWDTLEVHSNGGFNGAKWPLKEFANIGGFLK
;
A
#
# COMPACT_ATOMS: atom_id res chain seq x y z
N MET A 1 32.05 10.26 -6.28
CA MET A 1 32.11 8.96 -5.59
C MET A 1 31.26 8.96 -4.32
N TRP A 2 31.31 10.02 -3.50
CA TRP A 2 30.48 10.20 -2.31
C TRP A 2 28.96 10.28 -2.57
N TYR A 3 28.53 10.94 -3.66
CA TYR A 3 27.11 11.01 -4.05
C TYR A 3 26.48 9.62 -4.27
N LYS A 4 27.21 8.70 -4.91
CA LYS A 4 26.76 7.30 -5.10
C LYS A 4 26.61 6.55 -3.78
N ILE A 5 27.47 6.82 -2.79
CA ILE A 5 27.41 6.17 -1.47
C ILE A 5 26.22 6.67 -0.65
N ILE A 6 25.91 7.97 -0.73
CA ILE A 6 24.73 8.57 -0.09
C ILE A 6 23.46 8.01 -0.73
N GLU A 7 23.37 8.01 -2.07
CA GLU A 7 22.25 7.40 -2.81
C GLU A 7 22.06 5.92 -2.44
N ILE A 8 23.14 5.15 -2.31
CA ILE A 8 23.08 3.73 -1.91
C ILE A 8 22.57 3.59 -0.46
N LYS A 9 23.06 4.40 0.48
CA LYS A 9 22.63 4.36 1.88
C LYS A 9 21.18 4.78 2.05
N ASP A 10 20.75 5.84 1.37
CA ASP A 10 19.37 6.32 1.38
C ASP A 10 18.46 5.26 0.76
N TRP A 11 18.89 4.63 -0.35
CA TRP A 11 18.18 3.50 -0.96
C TRP A 11 18.00 2.33 0.02
N PHE A 12 19.04 1.96 0.79
CA PHE A 12 18.92 0.92 1.83
C PHE A 12 17.98 1.33 2.98
N GLY A 13 18.00 2.61 3.37
CA GLY A 13 17.09 3.18 4.36
C GLY A 13 15.63 3.08 3.91
N GLU A 14 15.32 3.58 2.71
CA GLU A 14 13.99 3.54 2.11
C GLU A 14 13.49 2.10 1.95
N VAL A 15 14.32 1.18 1.45
CA VAL A 15 13.95 -0.23 1.33
C VAL A 15 13.61 -0.82 2.70
N THR A 16 14.43 -0.54 3.72
CA THR A 16 14.18 -1.02 5.09
C THR A 16 12.87 -0.47 5.65
N GLU A 17 12.59 0.81 5.43
CA GLU A 17 11.34 1.45 5.87
C GLU A 17 10.12 0.86 5.17
N ARG A 18 10.23 0.52 3.88
CA ARG A 18 9.15 -0.16 3.16
C ARG A 18 8.83 -1.53 3.74
N TYR A 19 9.84 -2.34 4.00
CA TYR A 19 9.64 -3.64 4.64
C TYR A 19 9.12 -3.51 6.07
N ARG A 20 9.56 -2.49 6.82
CA ARG A 20 9.05 -2.20 8.16
C ARG A 20 7.56 -1.86 8.11
N LEU A 21 7.14 -0.97 7.19
CA LEU A 21 5.74 -0.61 7.01
C LEU A 21 4.87 -1.84 6.71
N ILE A 22 5.30 -2.70 5.77
CA ILE A 22 4.59 -3.95 5.46
C ILE A 22 4.47 -4.86 6.69
N LYS A 23 5.57 -5.02 7.45
CA LYS A 23 5.57 -5.84 8.66
C LYS A 23 4.62 -5.29 9.72
N ASP A 24 4.64 -3.99 9.94
CA ASP A 24 3.78 -3.32 10.92
C ASP A 24 2.31 -3.38 10.53
N PHE A 25 1.99 -3.13 9.26
CA PHE A 25 0.63 -3.30 8.73
C PHE A 25 0.13 -4.73 8.95
N ASN A 26 0.93 -5.73 8.56
CA ASN A 26 0.56 -7.15 8.70
C ASN A 26 0.41 -7.58 10.16
N ARG A 27 1.21 -7.01 11.05
CA ARG A 27 1.08 -7.25 12.50
C ARG A 27 -0.22 -6.65 13.02
N ALA A 28 -0.53 -5.40 12.68
CA ALA A 28 -1.77 -4.74 13.07
C ALA A 28 -3.00 -5.47 12.54
N ALA A 29 -3.00 -5.84 11.25
CA ALA A 29 -4.10 -6.58 10.62
C ALA A 29 -4.34 -7.96 11.28
N LYS A 30 -3.26 -8.67 11.64
CA LYS A 30 -3.37 -9.93 12.41
C LYS A 30 -4.00 -9.71 13.78
N TYR A 31 -3.58 -8.67 14.51
CA TYR A 31 -4.14 -8.37 15.81
C TYR A 31 -5.63 -7.99 15.72
N ALA A 32 -5.99 -7.10 14.79
CA ALA A 32 -7.39 -6.73 14.57
C ALA A 32 -8.28 -7.94 14.25
N PHE A 33 -7.77 -8.89 13.45
CA PHE A 33 -8.49 -10.14 13.19
C PHE A 33 -8.62 -11.03 14.43
N ILE A 34 -7.55 -11.22 15.21
CA ILE A 34 -7.55 -12.04 16.44
C ILE A 34 -8.50 -11.47 17.49
N GLN A 35 -8.56 -10.14 17.62
CA GLN A 35 -9.44 -9.45 18.57
C GLN A 35 -10.90 -9.35 18.07
N GLY A 36 -11.19 -9.77 16.84
CA GLY A 36 -12.54 -9.69 16.24
C GLY A 36 -12.95 -8.29 15.77
N GLU A 37 -12.02 -7.32 15.74
CA GLU A 37 -12.25 -5.96 15.24
C GLU A 37 -12.41 -5.93 13.72
N SER A 38 -11.74 -6.86 13.02
CA SER A 38 -11.93 -7.10 11.59
C SER A 38 -12.43 -8.52 11.35
N PRO A 39 -13.53 -8.72 10.61
CA PRO A 39 -14.01 -10.06 10.25
C PRO A 39 -13.16 -10.72 9.14
N THR A 40 -12.22 -9.96 8.54
CA THR A 40 -11.39 -10.41 7.43
C THR A 40 -9.91 -10.22 7.78
N LEU A 41 -9.11 -11.27 7.60
CA LEU A 41 -7.66 -11.17 7.76
C LEU A 41 -7.05 -10.51 6.52
N LEU A 42 -6.36 -9.40 6.71
CA LEU A 42 -5.66 -8.67 5.66
C LEU A 42 -4.15 -8.95 5.70
N GLU A 43 -3.54 -9.01 4.53
CA GLU A 43 -2.10 -9.13 4.35
C GLU A 43 -1.62 -8.18 3.24
N ALA A 44 -0.75 -7.24 3.57
CA ALA A 44 -0.02 -6.38 2.65
C ALA A 44 1.24 -7.06 2.09
N LYS A 45 1.50 -6.85 0.79
CA LYS A 45 2.67 -7.28 0.05
C LYS A 45 3.12 -6.20 -0.93
N ILE A 46 4.41 -6.23 -1.26
CA ILE A 46 4.98 -5.38 -2.31
C ILE A 46 4.80 -6.08 -3.67
N THR A 47 4.23 -5.37 -4.63
CA THR A 47 3.96 -5.87 -5.99
C THR A 47 4.42 -4.87 -7.05
N LYS A 48 4.34 -5.25 -8.32
CA LYS A 48 4.51 -4.29 -9.43
C LYS A 48 3.24 -3.43 -9.50
N GLY A 49 3.39 -2.12 -9.35
CA GLY A 49 2.28 -1.17 -9.51
C GLY A 49 1.94 -0.91 -10.99
N ASP A 50 0.92 -0.10 -11.21
CA ASP A 50 0.46 0.31 -12.54
C ASP A 50 1.30 1.49 -13.06
N SER A 51 1.82 1.38 -14.27
CA SER A 51 2.59 2.45 -14.92
C SER A 51 1.79 3.74 -15.10
N LEU A 52 0.47 3.66 -15.25
CA LEU A 52 -0.40 4.83 -15.38
C LEU A 52 -0.53 5.62 -14.06
N TYR A 53 -0.24 5.00 -12.92
CA TYR A 53 -0.42 5.61 -11.60
C TYR A 53 0.86 6.27 -11.08
N LYS A 54 1.96 6.13 -11.81
CA LYS A 54 3.26 6.73 -11.50
C LYS A 54 3.16 8.23 -11.18
N HIS A 55 4.04 8.65 -10.29
CA HIS A 55 4.33 10.03 -9.90
C HIS A 55 5.85 10.18 -9.73
N ALA A 56 6.32 11.41 -9.48
CA ALA A 56 7.75 11.75 -9.45
C ALA A 56 8.58 10.95 -8.42
N PHE A 57 7.94 10.42 -7.37
CA PHE A 57 8.60 9.67 -6.29
C PHE A 57 8.40 8.15 -6.39
N SER A 58 7.70 7.66 -7.40
CA SER A 58 7.43 6.23 -7.53
C SER A 58 8.71 5.44 -7.74
N LYS A 59 8.86 4.31 -7.03
CA LYS A 59 9.95 3.38 -7.33
C LYS A 59 9.77 2.78 -8.72
N TRP A 60 10.86 2.64 -9.46
CA TRP A 60 10.83 2.11 -10.82
C TRP A 60 10.27 0.70 -10.89
N MET A 61 10.69 -0.15 -9.95
CA MET A 61 10.20 -1.52 -9.76
C MET A 61 9.48 -1.63 -8.41
N ALA A 62 8.52 -2.55 -8.32
CA ALA A 62 7.85 -2.93 -7.08
C ALA A 62 7.13 -1.76 -6.36
N SER A 63 6.39 -0.92 -7.10
CA SER A 63 5.67 0.25 -6.57
C SER A 63 4.21 -0.02 -6.14
N GLY A 64 3.75 -1.26 -6.22
CA GLY A 64 2.42 -1.69 -5.79
C GLY A 64 2.40 -2.06 -4.31
N PHE A 65 1.38 -1.59 -3.61
CA PHE A 65 1.02 -1.96 -2.26
C PHE A 65 -0.24 -2.81 -2.34
N ARG A 66 -0.08 -4.13 -2.36
CA ARG A 66 -1.19 -5.07 -2.52
C ARG A 66 -1.67 -5.59 -1.20
N ILE A 67 -2.96 -5.49 -0.96
CA ILE A 67 -3.69 -6.15 0.11
C ILE A 67 -4.34 -7.41 -0.42
N ARG A 68 -4.10 -8.51 0.28
CA ARG A 68 -4.86 -9.75 0.13
C ARG A 68 -5.83 -9.86 1.29
N ALA A 69 -7.08 -10.12 0.97
CA ALA A 69 -8.11 -10.42 1.94
C ALA A 69 -8.35 -11.93 1.97
N LEU A 70 -8.13 -12.54 3.14
CA LEU A 70 -8.49 -13.93 3.38
C LEU A 70 -9.96 -14.00 3.84
N THR A 71 -10.80 -14.52 2.96
CA THR A 71 -12.22 -14.68 3.16
C THR A 71 -12.64 -16.11 2.86
N GLY A 72 -13.70 -16.59 3.52
CA GLY A 72 -14.25 -17.94 3.28
C GLY A 72 -14.96 -18.11 1.93
N ARG A 73 -15.14 -17.01 1.19
CA ARG A 73 -15.75 -16.96 -0.15
C ARG A 73 -15.05 -15.92 -1.03
N PRO A 74 -15.20 -15.96 -2.36
CA PRO A 74 -14.80 -14.85 -3.22
C PRO A 74 -15.46 -13.53 -2.77
N LEU A 75 -14.69 -12.46 -2.81
CA LEU A 75 -15.19 -11.11 -2.55
C LEU A 75 -15.88 -10.53 -3.79
N GLU A 76 -16.99 -9.84 -3.55
CA GLU A 76 -17.63 -8.99 -4.54
C GLU A 76 -16.82 -7.72 -4.79
N LYS A 77 -17.05 -7.07 -5.94
CA LYS A 77 -16.35 -5.84 -6.31
C LYS A 77 -16.58 -4.71 -5.29
N SER A 78 -17.79 -4.60 -4.76
CA SER A 78 -18.16 -3.63 -3.71
C SER A 78 -17.32 -3.81 -2.45
N GLU A 79 -17.13 -5.05 -2.01
CA GLU A 79 -16.34 -5.39 -0.82
C GLU A 79 -14.84 -5.10 -1.03
N LEU A 80 -14.32 -5.39 -2.22
CA LEU A 80 -12.94 -5.01 -2.58
C LEU A 80 -12.77 -3.48 -2.53
N ILE A 81 -13.78 -2.73 -2.99
CA ILE A 81 -13.76 -1.27 -2.95
C ILE A 81 -13.82 -0.76 -1.51
N GLU A 82 -14.63 -1.36 -0.65
CA GLU A 82 -14.75 -0.99 0.76
C GLU A 82 -13.43 -1.18 1.51
N ILE A 83 -12.76 -2.33 1.33
CA ILE A 83 -11.41 -2.56 1.88
C ILE A 83 -10.42 -1.50 1.36
N GLY A 84 -10.50 -1.16 0.08
CA GLY A 84 -9.68 -0.11 -0.51
C GLY A 84 -9.91 1.25 0.15
N ARG A 85 -11.18 1.64 0.37
CA ARG A 85 -11.56 2.90 1.02
C ARG A 85 -11.04 3.01 2.44
N VAL A 86 -11.16 1.96 3.25
CA VAL A 86 -10.63 1.95 4.63
C VAL A 86 -9.15 2.34 4.68
N ILE A 87 -8.37 1.93 3.68
CA ILE A 87 -6.94 2.26 3.59
C ILE A 87 -6.74 3.68 3.03
N LEU A 88 -7.45 4.03 1.96
CA LEU A 88 -7.31 5.32 1.28
C LEU A 88 -7.77 6.49 2.14
N ASP A 89 -8.79 6.29 2.97
CA ASP A 89 -9.34 7.27 3.91
C ASP A 89 -8.38 7.56 5.09
N ASN A 90 -7.39 6.69 5.32
CA ASN A 90 -6.28 6.98 6.21
C ASN A 90 -5.22 7.81 5.48
N GLU A 91 -5.42 9.13 5.51
CA GLU A 91 -4.56 10.10 4.81
C GLU A 91 -3.08 10.00 5.24
N GLU A 92 -2.79 9.76 6.53
CA GLU A 92 -1.42 9.60 7.03
C GLU A 92 -0.74 8.39 6.38
N LEU A 93 -1.42 7.24 6.36
CA LEU A 93 -0.92 6.04 5.72
C LEU A 93 -0.73 6.24 4.21
N THR A 94 -1.72 6.82 3.53
CA THR A 94 -1.66 7.09 2.08
C THR A 94 -0.47 7.99 1.75
N ARG A 95 -0.25 9.07 2.52
CA ARG A 95 0.91 9.95 2.36
C ARG A 95 2.22 9.21 2.61
N LYS A 96 2.30 8.40 3.67
CA LYS A 96 3.49 7.59 3.98
C LYS A 96 3.81 6.58 2.87
N LEU A 97 2.79 5.99 2.24
CA LEU A 97 2.99 5.09 1.10
C LEU A 97 3.61 5.84 -0.10
N ILE A 98 3.10 7.04 -0.40
CA ILE A 98 3.63 7.87 -1.49
C ILE A 98 5.07 8.29 -1.23
N THR A 99 5.40 8.73 -0.01
CA THR A 99 6.76 9.16 0.35
C THR A 99 7.77 8.02 0.25
N LEU A 100 7.33 6.79 0.51
CA LEU A 100 8.14 5.58 0.37
C LEU A 100 8.14 5.01 -1.07
N GLY A 101 7.51 5.70 -2.00
CA GLY A 101 7.55 5.43 -3.43
C GLY A 101 6.61 4.33 -3.93
N TRP A 102 5.55 4.04 -3.18
CA TRP A 102 4.39 3.32 -3.72
C TRP A 102 3.48 4.26 -4.52
N ASP A 103 2.96 3.78 -5.64
CA ASP A 103 2.04 4.54 -6.51
C ASP A 103 0.65 3.91 -6.65
N THR A 104 0.54 2.61 -6.37
CA THR A 104 -0.66 1.82 -6.63
C THR A 104 -1.08 1.09 -5.37
N LEU A 105 -2.30 1.33 -4.91
CA LEU A 105 -2.98 0.42 -3.97
C LEU A 105 -3.70 -0.64 -4.80
N GLU A 106 -3.59 -1.90 -4.38
CA GLU A 106 -4.31 -3.02 -5.00
C GLU A 106 -4.99 -3.84 -3.91
N VAL A 107 -6.25 -4.22 -4.09
CA VAL A 107 -6.96 -5.14 -3.19
C VAL A 107 -7.39 -6.36 -3.98
N HIS A 108 -7.02 -7.53 -3.48
CA HIS A 108 -7.30 -8.83 -4.09
C HIS A 108 -8.00 -9.76 -3.11
N SER A 109 -8.97 -10.52 -3.62
CA SER A 109 -9.53 -11.69 -2.95
C SER A 109 -8.51 -12.83 -2.88
N ASN A 110 -8.65 -13.75 -1.92
CA ASN A 110 -7.85 -14.97 -1.87
C ASN A 110 -8.22 -15.99 -2.97
N GLY A 111 -9.41 -15.86 -3.58
CA GLY A 111 -9.87 -16.68 -4.70
C GLY A 111 -10.30 -15.83 -5.90
N GLY A 112 -9.90 -16.24 -7.11
CA GLY A 112 -10.23 -15.60 -8.39
C GLY A 112 -9.17 -14.62 -8.92
N PHE A 113 -9.39 -14.11 -10.14
CA PHE A 113 -8.53 -13.11 -10.80
C PHE A 113 -8.96 -11.66 -10.53
N ASN A 114 -9.97 -11.46 -9.68
CA ASN A 114 -10.57 -10.15 -9.46
C ASN A 114 -9.79 -9.35 -8.41
N GLY A 115 -9.41 -8.13 -8.78
CA GLY A 115 -8.83 -7.14 -7.90
C GLY A 115 -9.28 -5.74 -8.28
N ALA A 116 -9.18 -4.81 -7.34
CA ALA A 116 -9.41 -3.39 -7.57
C ALA A 116 -8.12 -2.63 -7.29
N LYS A 117 -7.87 -1.56 -8.04
CA LYS A 117 -6.64 -0.77 -7.96
C LYS A 117 -6.93 0.72 -7.98
N TRP A 118 -6.09 1.48 -7.29
CA TRP A 118 -6.22 2.93 -7.18
C TRP A 118 -4.85 3.63 -7.28
N PRO A 119 -4.79 4.80 -7.95
CA PRO A 119 -3.63 5.66 -7.91
C PRO A 119 -3.55 6.38 -6.55
N LEU A 120 -2.56 6.05 -5.72
CA LEU A 120 -2.42 6.60 -4.37
C LEU A 120 -2.39 8.14 -4.33
N LYS A 121 -1.77 8.76 -5.36
CA LYS A 121 -1.66 10.23 -5.49
C LYS A 121 -2.99 10.98 -5.48
N GLU A 122 -4.08 10.33 -5.89
CA GLU A 122 -5.41 10.94 -5.92
C GLU A 122 -6.08 11.00 -4.54
N PHE A 123 -5.53 10.31 -3.54
CA PHE A 123 -6.13 10.15 -2.21
C PHE A 123 -5.29 10.80 -1.09
N ALA A 124 -4.16 11.42 -1.40
CA ALA A 124 -3.27 12.01 -0.41
C ALA A 124 -3.51 13.50 -0.13
N ASN A 125 -4.59 14.07 -0.67
CA ASN A 125 -4.92 15.50 -0.56
C ASN A 125 -3.69 16.39 -0.85
N ILE A 126 -3.07 16.14 -2.00
CA ILE A 126 -1.84 16.82 -2.46
C ILE A 126 -2.23 18.13 -3.14
N GLY A 127 -1.47 19.21 -2.91
CA GLY A 127 -1.68 20.50 -3.59
C GLY A 127 -2.06 21.67 -2.68
N GLY A 128 -2.12 21.45 -1.36
CA GLY A 128 -2.13 22.55 -0.39
C GLY A 128 -0.78 23.27 -0.32
N PHE A 129 -0.81 24.59 -0.06
CA PHE A 129 0.39 25.36 0.26
C PHE A 129 0.79 25.16 1.72
N LEU A 130 2.10 25.19 2.02
CA LEU A 130 2.59 25.31 3.39
C LEU A 130 2.02 26.61 3.98
N LYS A 131 1.27 26.49 5.08
CA LYS A 131 0.81 27.65 5.86
C LYS A 131 1.82 27.95 6.97
#